data_AF-A0A925YPX2-F1
#
_entry.id   AF-A0A925YPX2-F1
#
_cell.length_a   1.000
_cell.length_b   1.000
_cell.length_c   1.000
_cell.angle_alpha   90.00
_cell.angle_beta   90.00
_cell.angle_gamma   90.00
#
_symmetry.space_group_name_H-M   'P 1'
#
loop_
_entity.id
_entity.type
_entity.pdbx_description
1 polymer ?
#
loop_
_entity_poly.entity_id
_entity_poly.type
_entity_poly.pdbx_seq_one_letter_code
_entity_poly.pdbx_strand_id
1 'polypeptide(L)'
;MTGKAELSEGGAQPEIRQPGLKFLEAAVYIMGGLLVLMLVGLIVGIIWKVTHRAETPPPVTQLLDLGLPAGTRIEAMELAGDRLAVNTGIEIIVVDIRKNAVISRISIAAK
;
A
#
# COMPACT_ATOMS: atom_id res chain seq x y z
N MET A 1 -83.83 16.99 -0.11
CA MET A 1 -83.57 17.50 -1.47
C MET A 1 -82.99 18.89 -1.26
N THR A 2 -81.78 19.32 -1.62
CA THR A 2 -80.64 18.87 -2.43
C THR A 2 -79.59 19.96 -2.09
N GLY A 3 -78.35 19.73 -1.66
CA GLY A 3 -77.28 19.04 -2.37
C GLY A 3 -76.18 20.06 -2.72
N LYS A 4 -75.00 19.90 -2.09
CA LYS A 4 -73.63 20.24 -2.52
C LYS A 4 -73.38 21.40 -3.51
N ALA A 5 -72.48 22.30 -3.13
CA ALA A 5 -71.24 22.55 -3.89
C ALA A 5 -70.20 23.29 -3.02
N GLU A 6 -69.18 22.54 -2.63
CA GLU A 6 -67.86 23.04 -2.25
C GLU A 6 -67.18 23.60 -3.51
N LEU A 7 -66.56 24.77 -3.41
CA LEU A 7 -65.48 25.24 -4.29
C LEU A 7 -64.59 26.10 -3.38
N SER A 8 -63.63 25.55 -2.61
CA SER A 8 -62.30 25.11 -3.06
C SER A 8 -61.69 26.07 -4.09
N GLU A 9 -61.32 27.27 -3.64
CA GLU A 9 -60.30 28.06 -4.35
C GLU A 9 -58.91 27.57 -3.94
N GLY A 10 -58.63 26.33 -4.33
CA GLY A 10 -57.27 25.86 -4.49
C GLY A 10 -56.77 26.24 -5.88
N GLY A 11 -55.64 26.95 -5.93
CA GLY A 11 -54.70 26.81 -7.03
C GLY A 11 -54.65 27.94 -8.04
N ALA A 12 -53.73 28.88 -7.79
CA ALA A 12 -52.87 29.42 -8.84
C ALA A 12 -51.57 29.89 -8.18
N GLN A 13 -50.71 28.94 -7.81
CA GLN A 13 -49.33 29.30 -7.52
C GLN A 13 -48.70 29.69 -8.87
N PRO A 14 -48.26 30.94 -9.07
CA PRO A 14 -47.65 31.33 -10.33
C PRO A 14 -46.38 30.49 -10.49
N GLU A 15 -46.33 29.68 -11.55
CA GLU A 15 -45.13 28.93 -11.92
C GLU A 15 -44.09 29.95 -12.38
N ILE A 16 -43.32 30.54 -11.44
CA ILE A 16 -42.24 31.47 -11.76
C ILE A 16 -41.11 30.65 -12.39
N ARG A 17 -41.20 30.41 -13.71
CA ARG A 17 -40.12 29.82 -14.51
C ARG A 17 -39.00 30.83 -14.66
N GLN A 18 -38.08 30.86 -13.70
CA GLN A 18 -36.86 31.65 -13.78
C GLN A 18 -35.85 30.95 -14.70
N PRO A 19 -35.46 31.54 -15.85
CA PRO A 19 -34.53 30.92 -16.79
C PRO A 19 -33.15 30.61 -16.20
N GLY A 20 -32.72 31.37 -15.18
CA GLY A 20 -31.44 31.17 -14.48
C GLY A 20 -31.39 29.96 -13.56
N LEU A 21 -32.53 29.43 -13.12
CA LEU A 21 -32.58 28.32 -12.17
C LEU A 21 -32.19 26.98 -12.84
N LYS A 22 -32.51 26.82 -14.12
CA LYS A 22 -32.16 25.63 -14.91
C LYS A 22 -30.66 25.53 -15.18
N PHE A 23 -29.97 26.67 -15.33
CA PHE A 23 -28.52 26.70 -15.48
C PHE A 23 -27.82 26.38 -14.16
N LEU A 24 -28.35 26.86 -13.03
CA LEU A 24 -27.82 26.52 -11.71
C LEU A 24 -28.03 25.03 -11.39
N GLU A 25 -29.22 24.49 -11.69
CA GLU A 25 -29.53 23.06 -11.54
C GLU A 25 -28.60 22.19 -12.41
N ALA A 26 -28.41 22.56 -13.68
CA ALA A 26 -27.48 21.87 -14.57
C ALA A 26 -26.03 21.92 -14.06
N ALA A 27 -25.59 23.08 -13.54
CA ALA A 27 -24.24 23.23 -12.99
C ALA A 27 -24.02 22.34 -11.75
N VAL A 28 -24.99 22.29 -10.84
CA VAL A 28 -24.94 21.41 -9.66
C VAL A 28 -24.94 19.94 -10.06
N TYR A 29 -25.77 19.56 -11.05
CA TYR A 29 -25.79 18.20 -11.57
C TYR A 29 -24.45 17.80 -12.20
N ILE A 30 -23.84 18.69 -12.98
CA ILE A 30 -22.52 18.46 -13.60
C ILE A 30 -21.44 18.34 -12.52
N MET A 31 -21.43 19.24 -11.53
CA MET A 31 -20.46 19.20 -10.43
C MET A 31 -20.62 17.94 -9.57
N GLY A 32 -21.86 17.54 -9.28
CA GLY A 32 -22.16 16.30 -8.60
C GLY A 32 -21.71 15.08 -9.40
N GLY A 33 -22.02 15.04 -10.71
CA GLY A 33 -21.59 13.98 -11.61
C GLY A 33 -20.07 13.84 -11.69
N LEU A 34 -19.34 14.96 -11.78
CA LEU A 34 -17.88 14.98 -11.75
C LEU A 34 -17.32 14.44 -10.43
N LEU A 35 -17.91 14.83 -9.30
CA LEU A 35 -17.52 14.32 -7.98
C LEU A 35 -17.71 12.81 -7.87
N VAL A 36 -18.86 12.29 -8.33
CA VAL A 36 -19.15 10.85 -8.31
C VAL A 36 -18.21 10.10 -9.25
N LEU A 37 -17.96 10.60 -10.46
CA LEU A 37 -17.02 9.99 -11.40
C LEU A 37 -15.61 9.93 -10.83
N MET A 38 -15.16 11.02 -10.19
CA MET A 38 -13.83 11.05 -9.58
C MET A 38 -13.72 10.06 -8.42
N LEU A 39 -14.77 9.94 -7.60
CA LEU A 39 -14.82 8.96 -6.51
C LEU A 39 -14.76 7.52 -7.03
N VAL A 40 -15.56 7.19 -8.04
CA VAL A 40 -15.55 5.86 -8.67
C VAL A 40 -14.18 5.56 -9.28
N GLY A 41 -13.58 6.53 -9.98
CA GLY A 41 -12.25 6.40 -10.54
C GLY A 41 -11.18 6.14 -9.47
N LEU A 42 -11.26 6.82 -8.32
CA LEU A 42 -10.36 6.59 -7.20
C LEU A 42 -10.50 5.16 -6.65
N ILE A 43 -11.73 4.69 -6.43
CA ILE A 43 -12.01 3.34 -5.92
C ILE A 43 -11.47 2.28 -6.89
N VAL A 44 -11.81 2.38 -8.18
CA VAL A 44 -11.32 1.46 -9.22
C VAL A 44 -9.80 1.49 -9.31
N GLY A 45 -9.19 2.68 -9.27
CA GLY A 45 -7.74 2.83 -9.31
C GLY A 45 -7.03 2.18 -8.11
N ILE A 46 -7.59 2.31 -6.90
CA ILE A 46 -7.04 1.65 -5.71
C ILE A 46 -7.21 0.14 -5.81
N ILE A 47 -8.40 -0.36 -6.16
CA ILE A 47 -8.64 -1.80 -6.34
C ILE A 47 -7.68 -2.37 -7.38
N TRP A 48 -7.52 -1.70 -8.51
CA TRP A 48 -6.58 -2.11 -9.55
C TRP A 48 -5.14 -2.11 -9.04
N LYS A 49 -4.70 -1.05 -8.35
CA LYS A 49 -3.35 -0.96 -7.79
C LYS A 49 -3.05 -2.02 -6.73
N VAL A 50 -4.04 -2.39 -5.93
CA VAL A 50 -3.90 -3.42 -4.89
C VAL A 50 -3.88 -4.82 -5.51
N THR A 51 -4.77 -5.08 -6.48
CA THR A 51 -4.89 -6.40 -7.13
C THR A 51 -3.80 -6.67 -8.15
N HIS A 52 -3.27 -5.63 -8.81
CA HIS A 52 -2.20 -5.73 -9.80
C HIS A 52 -0.85 -5.30 -9.22
N ARG A 53 -0.67 -5.39 -7.90
CA ARG A 53 0.64 -5.22 -7.29
C ARG A 53 1.52 -6.34 -7.86
N ALA A 54 2.38 -5.98 -8.82
CA ALA A 54 3.27 -6.90 -9.49
C ALA A 54 3.93 -7.80 -8.45
N GLU A 55 3.91 -9.11 -8.69
CA GLU A 55 4.67 -10.07 -7.90
C GLU A 55 6.07 -9.51 -7.74
N THR A 56 6.39 -9.13 -6.50
CA THR A 56 7.75 -8.73 -6.18
C THR A 56 8.58 -9.97 -6.48
N PRO A 57 9.56 -9.91 -7.40
CA PRO A 57 10.41 -11.05 -7.68
C PRO A 57 10.91 -11.59 -6.33
N PRO A 58 10.88 -12.92 -6.10
CA PRO A 58 11.36 -13.48 -4.85
C PRO A 58 12.75 -12.90 -4.58
N PRO A 59 13.03 -12.40 -3.37
CA PRO A 59 14.34 -11.83 -3.07
C PRO A 59 15.38 -12.87 -3.44
N VAL A 60 16.28 -12.50 -4.36
CA VAL A 60 17.35 -13.38 -4.82
C VAL A 60 18.21 -13.68 -3.61
N THR A 61 17.97 -14.84 -3.00
CA THR A 61 18.64 -15.22 -1.76
C THR A 61 20.02 -15.70 -2.16
N GLN A 62 20.99 -14.81 -2.12
CA GLN A 62 22.36 -15.13 -2.46
C GLN A 62 22.99 -15.85 -1.27
N LEU A 63 22.88 -17.18 -1.26
CA LEU A 63 23.47 -18.04 -0.23
C LEU A 63 24.99 -17.89 -0.26
N LEU A 64 25.56 -17.33 0.81
CA LEU A 64 27.01 -17.33 1.02
C LEU A 64 27.40 -18.57 1.81
N ASP A 65 28.19 -19.43 1.18
CA ASP A 65 28.84 -20.52 1.89
C ASP A 65 30.02 -19.96 2.70
N LEU A 66 29.95 -20.11 4.02
CA LEU A 66 30.99 -19.69 4.95
C LEU A 66 32.18 -20.68 4.97
N GLY A 67 32.08 -21.83 4.30
CA GLY A 67 33.10 -22.88 4.31
C GLY A 67 33.31 -23.44 5.71
N LEU A 68 32.24 -23.53 6.50
CA LEU A 68 32.29 -24.10 7.85
C LEU A 68 32.38 -25.63 7.76
N PRO A 69 33.29 -26.29 8.49
CA PRO A 69 33.31 -27.74 8.59
C PRO A 69 31.93 -28.28 9.02
N ALA A 70 31.50 -29.39 8.45
CA ALA A 70 30.24 -30.03 8.82
C ALA A 70 30.25 -30.34 10.34
N GLY A 71 29.19 -29.91 11.04
CA GLY A 71 29.08 -30.05 12.49
C GLY A 71 29.63 -28.88 13.31
N THR A 72 30.15 -27.83 12.67
CA THR A 72 30.55 -26.60 13.38
C THR A 72 29.33 -25.90 13.96
N ARG A 73 29.33 -25.72 15.28
CA ARG A 73 28.27 -24.99 15.99
C ARG A 73 28.55 -23.49 15.92
N ILE A 74 27.55 -22.72 15.53
CA ILE A 74 27.61 -21.26 15.65
C ILE A 74 27.24 -20.91 17.10
N GLU A 75 28.16 -20.28 17.82
CA GLU A 75 27.97 -19.87 19.21
C GLU A 75 27.31 -18.51 19.30
N ALA A 76 27.73 -17.57 18.45
CA ALA A 76 27.18 -16.22 18.42
C ALA A 76 27.23 -15.63 17.01
N MET A 77 26.31 -14.71 16.74
CA MET A 77 26.32 -13.87 15.54
C MET A 77 26.01 -12.44 15.94
N GLU A 78 26.76 -11.49 15.39
CA GLU A 78 26.56 -10.07 15.64
C GLU A 78 26.57 -9.30 14.32
N LEU A 79 25.56 -8.44 14.16
CA LEU A 79 25.39 -7.60 12.99
C LEU A 79 25.79 -6.16 13.32
N ALA A 80 26.88 -5.68 12.73
CA ALA A 80 27.39 -4.33 12.89
C ALA A 80 27.36 -3.59 11.54
N GLY A 81 26.24 -2.92 11.26
CA GLY A 81 26.03 -2.18 10.02
C GLY A 81 26.06 -3.10 8.80
N ASP A 82 27.11 -2.97 7.99
CA ASP A 82 27.31 -3.76 6.76
C ASP A 82 28.16 -5.02 6.98
N ARG A 83 28.48 -5.36 8.23
CA ARG A 83 29.31 -6.50 8.60
C ARG A 83 28.57 -7.46 9.52
N LEU A 84 28.60 -8.74 9.19
CA LEU A 84 28.13 -9.83 10.04
C LEU A 84 29.34 -10.56 10.60
N ALA A 85 29.49 -10.58 11.92
CA ALA A 85 30.45 -11.42 12.61
C ALA A 85 29.77 -12.72 13.05
N VAL A 86 30.40 -13.85 12.76
CA VAL A 86 29.96 -15.19 13.14
C VAL A 86 31.05 -15.83 13.98
N ASN A 87 30.74 -16.18 15.22
CA ASN A 87 31.63 -16.86 16.14
C ASN A 87 31.25 -18.34 16.23
N THR A 88 32.21 -19.22 15.97
CA THR A 88 32.06 -20.68 16.02
C THR A 88 32.74 -21.31 17.24
N GLY A 89 33.27 -20.50 18.16
CA GLY A 89 34.08 -20.93 19.31
C GLY A 89 35.54 -21.21 18.96
N ILE A 90 35.83 -21.61 17.72
CA ILE A 90 37.19 -21.91 17.22
C ILE A 90 37.69 -20.82 16.28
N GLU A 91 36.77 -20.12 15.60
CA GLU A 91 37.08 -19.04 14.69
C GLU A 91 35.99 -17.96 14.69
N ILE A 92 36.40 -16.74 14.37
CA ILE A 92 35.53 -15.61 14.12
C ILE A 92 35.60 -15.29 12.62
N ILE A 93 34.46 -15.38 11.96
CA ILE A 93 34.31 -15.10 10.54
C ILE A 93 33.56 -13.78 10.40
N VAL A 94 34.15 -12.84 9.66
CA VAL A 94 33.52 -11.54 9.37
C VAL A 94 33.12 -11.52 7.91
N VAL A 95 31.84 -11.26 7.67
CA VAL A 95 31.19 -11.24 6.36
C VAL A 95 30.78 -9.79 6.04
N ASP A 96 31.11 -9.31 4.85
CA ASP A 96 30.55 -8.10 4.27
C ASP A 96 29.24 -8.46 3.56
N ILE A 97 28.13 -7.93 4.07
CA ILE A 97 26.77 -8.29 3.66
C ILE A 97 26.40 -7.61 2.34
N ARG A 98 27.03 -6.46 2.02
CA ARG A 98 26.80 -5.76 0.74
C ARG A 98 27.46 -6.49 -0.41
N LYS A 99 28.64 -7.02 -0.18
CA LYS A 99 29.43 -7.77 -1.18
C LYS A 99 29.14 -9.26 -1.15
N ASN A 100 28.40 -9.71 -0.13
CA ASN A 100 28.15 -11.10 0.17
C ASN A 100 29.45 -11.93 0.17
N ALA A 101 30.46 -11.47 0.91
CA ALA A 101 31.80 -12.03 0.89
C ALA A 101 32.42 -12.10 2.29
N VAL A 102 33.17 -13.16 2.56
CA VAL A 102 33.98 -13.26 3.78
C VAL A 102 35.18 -12.33 3.66
N ILE A 103 35.25 -11.32 4.53
CA ILE A 103 36.34 -10.33 4.54
C ILE A 103 37.45 -10.69 5.53
N SER A 104 37.16 -11.50 6.55
CA SER A 104 38.15 -11.91 7.53
C SER A 104 37.77 -13.23 8.19
N ARG A 105 38.78 -14.04 8.48
CA ARG A 105 38.65 -15.27 9.27
C ARG A 105 39.79 -15.29 10.28
N ILE A 106 39.44 -15.31 11.56
CA ILE A 106 40.38 -15.21 12.68
C ILE A 106 40.24 -16.49 13.50
N SER A 107 41.30 -17.30 13.58
CA SER A 107 41.32 -18.47 14.44
C SER A 107 41.56 -18.04 15.89
N ILE A 108 40.70 -18.49 16.79
CA ILE A 108 40.86 -18.33 18.23
C ILE A 108 41.72 -19.51 18.68
N ALA A 109 43.05 -19.33 18.65
CA ALA A 109 43.95 -20.33 19.21
C ALA A 109 43.67 -20.45 20.71
N ALA A 110 43.16 -21.61 21.14
CA ALA A 110 43.08 -21.95 22.55
C ALA A 110 44.51 -21.91 23.13
N LYS A 111 44.72 -21.03 24.11
CA LYS A 111 45.96 -20.97 24.88
C LYS A 111 45.97 -22.06 25.94
#